data_AF-A0A6P0DXQ2-F1
#
_entry.id   AF-A0A6P0DXQ2-F1
#
_cell.length_a   1.000
_cell.length_b   1.000
_cell.length_c   1.000
_cell.angle_alpha   90.00
_cell.angle_beta   90.00
_cell.angle_gamma   90.00
#
_symmetry.space_group_name_H-M   'P 1'
#
loop_
_entity.id
_entity.type
_entity.pdbx_description
1 polymer ?
#
loop_
_entity_poly.entity_id
_entity_poly.type
_entity_poly.pdbx_seq_one_letter_code
_entity_poly.pdbx_strand_id
1 'polypeptide(L)'
;MSNQDNERPAKTANQRGAARLAAVQALYQMDIGGTGVLEVVAEYEAHRLGQELDGETYLKADASWFRSIVSGVVREQTRLDPLIGSALQDDWALSRLDSTVRAILR
;
A
#
# COMPACT_ATOMS: atom_id res chain seq x y z
N MET A 1 1.06 -39.37 17.31
CA MET A 1 -0.02 -39.02 16.35
C MET A 1 0.23 -37.59 15.93
N SER A 2 0.90 -37.41 14.79
CA SER A 2 1.34 -36.12 14.29
C SER A 2 0.15 -35.34 13.76
N ASN A 3 -0.17 -34.21 14.39
CA ASN A 3 -1.18 -33.30 13.89
C ASN A 3 -0.52 -32.50 12.76
N GLN A 4 -0.84 -32.84 11.51
CA GLN A 4 -0.45 -32.05 10.35
C GLN A 4 -1.31 -30.78 10.37
N ASP A 5 -0.69 -29.66 10.75
CA ASP A 5 -1.30 -28.35 10.59
C ASP A 5 -1.58 -28.12 9.10
N ASN A 6 -2.87 -28.02 8.78
CA ASN A 6 -3.38 -27.84 7.44
C ASN A 6 -3.15 -26.38 7.01
N GLU A 7 -1.92 -26.07 6.59
CA GLU A 7 -1.57 -24.79 5.97
C GLU A 7 -2.30 -24.64 4.63
N ARG A 8 -3.53 -24.11 4.70
CA ARG A 8 -4.28 -23.77 3.50
C ARG A 8 -3.48 -22.71 2.73
N PRO A 9 -3.10 -22.94 1.46
CA PRO A 9 -2.33 -21.96 0.71
C PRO A 9 -3.11 -20.66 0.66
N ALA A 10 -2.46 -19.55 1.03
CA ALA A 10 -3.07 -18.23 1.04
C ALA A 10 -3.67 -17.93 -0.34
N LYS A 11 -5.01 -17.93 -0.44
CA LYS A 11 -5.73 -17.63 -1.69
C LYS A 11 -5.23 -16.29 -2.25
N THR A 12 -5.03 -16.20 -3.57
CA THR A 12 -4.58 -14.99 -4.27
C THR A 12 -5.42 -13.74 -3.97
N ALA A 13 -6.72 -13.91 -3.70
CA ALA A 13 -7.59 -12.83 -3.23
C ALA A 13 -7.08 -12.18 -1.92
N ASN A 14 -6.49 -12.96 -1.01
CA ASN A 14 -5.91 -12.48 0.24
C ASN A 14 -4.59 -11.73 0.00
N GLN A 15 -3.82 -12.15 -1.01
CA GLN A 15 -2.53 -11.54 -1.36
C GLN A 15 -2.67 -10.16 -1.99
N ARG A 16 -3.70 -9.95 -2.82
CA ARG A 16 -4.02 -8.61 -3.36
C ARG A 16 -4.61 -7.68 -2.29
N GLY A 17 -5.31 -8.22 -1.30
CA GLY A 17 -5.72 -7.47 -0.11
C GLY A 17 -4.50 -6.94 0.65
N ALA A 18 -3.56 -7.82 0.98
CA ALA A 18 -2.30 -7.46 1.63
C ALA A 18 -1.47 -6.45 0.81
N ALA A 19 -1.40 -6.61 -0.51
CA ALA A 19 -0.69 -5.66 -1.38
C ALA A 19 -1.32 -4.26 -1.40
N ARG A 20 -2.66 -4.14 -1.30
CA ARG A 20 -3.32 -2.82 -1.17
C ARG A 20 -3.03 -2.18 0.18
N LEU A 21 -3.06 -2.96 1.27
CA LEU A 21 -2.69 -2.46 2.59
C LEU A 21 -1.24 -1.95 2.59
N ALA A 22 -0.32 -2.73 2.04
CA ALA A 22 1.08 -2.33 1.90
C ALA A 22 1.24 -1.06 1.05
N ALA A 23 0.46 -0.91 -0.03
CA ALA A 23 0.48 0.28 -0.86
C ALA A 23 0.03 1.54 -0.09
N VAL A 24 -1.02 1.45 0.72
CA VAL A 24 -1.46 2.56 1.58
C VAL A 24 -0.34 2.97 2.56
N GLN A 25 0.30 1.99 3.20
CA GLN A 25 1.40 2.26 4.13
C GLN A 25 2.60 2.90 3.43
N ALA A 26 2.94 2.43 2.23
CA ALA A 26 4.02 2.97 1.40
C ALA A 26 3.74 4.41 0.99
N LEU A 27 2.52 4.72 0.52
CA LEU A 27 2.11 6.06 0.13
C LEU A 27 2.12 7.02 1.33
N TYR A 28 1.69 6.57 2.51
CA TYR A 28 1.81 7.33 3.74
C TYR A 28 3.28 7.62 4.10
N GLN A 29 4.16 6.62 4.04
CA GLN A 29 5.59 6.81 4.29
C GLN A 29 6.22 7.82 3.32
N MET A 30 5.86 7.75 2.02
CA MET A 30 6.34 8.71 1.03
C MET A 30 5.89 10.14 1.35
N ASP A 31 4.64 10.31 1.77
CA ASP A 31 4.03 11.60 2.06
C ASP A 31 4.59 12.25 3.34
N ILE A 32 4.89 11.45 4.37
CA ILE A 32 5.46 11.93 5.64
C ILE A 32 6.99 12.04 5.59
N GLY A 33 7.66 11.04 5.01
CA GLY A 33 9.13 10.92 5.01
C GLY A 33 9.81 11.55 3.79
N GLY A 34 9.05 11.98 2.78
CA GLY A 34 9.59 12.50 1.52
C GLY A 34 10.35 11.46 0.69
N THR A 35 10.21 10.18 1.02
CA THR A 35 10.91 9.08 0.37
C THR A 35 10.40 8.88 -1.06
N GLY A 36 11.32 8.66 -2.01
CA GLY A 36 10.96 8.46 -3.41
C GLY A 36 10.32 7.09 -3.68
N VAL A 37 9.51 6.99 -4.74
CA VAL A 37 8.79 5.75 -5.11
C VAL A 37 9.71 4.54 -5.31
N LEU A 38 10.90 4.75 -5.89
CA LEU A 38 11.84 3.66 -6.15
C LEU A 38 12.40 3.07 -4.86
N GLU A 39 12.75 3.95 -3.92
CA GLU A 39 13.31 3.57 -2.62
C GLU A 39 12.26 2.85 -1.77
N VAL A 40 11.05 3.40 -1.65
CA VAL A 40 9.96 2.77 -0.89
C VAL A 40 9.58 1.41 -1.48
N VAL A 41 9.48 1.29 -2.80
CA VAL A 41 9.16 0.00 -3.41
C VAL A 41 10.24 -1.04 -3.14
N ALA A 42 11.52 -0.68 -3.27
CA ALA A 42 12.64 -1.57 -2.99
C ALA A 42 12.64 -2.04 -1.52
N GLU A 43 12.40 -1.11 -0.59
CA GLU A 43 12.34 -1.40 0.84
C GLU A 43 11.21 -2.40 1.17
N TYR A 44 10.01 -2.18 0.64
CA TYR A 44 8.86 -3.04 0.90
C TYR A 44 9.05 -4.44 0.34
N GLU A 45 9.57 -4.55 -0.90
CA GLU A 45 9.87 -5.85 -1.50
C GLU A 45 10.95 -6.62 -0.74
N ALA A 46 11.96 -5.92 -0.20
CA ALA A 46 13.03 -6.55 0.56
C ALA A 46 12.60 -7.00 1.97
N HIS A 47 11.72 -6.25 2.63
CA HIS A 47 11.52 -6.40 4.08
C HIS A 47 10.08 -6.58 4.56
N ARG A 48 9.05 -6.23 3.76
CA ARG A 48 7.67 -6.11 4.29
C ARG A 48 6.61 -6.95 3.58
N LEU A 49 6.89 -7.47 2.38
CA LEU A 49 5.92 -8.27 1.62
C LEU A 49 6.12 -9.78 1.87
N GLY A 50 5.50 -10.31 2.94
CA GLY A 50 5.54 -11.74 3.24
C GLY A 50 6.80 -12.22 3.98
N GLN A 51 7.58 -11.28 4.54
CA GLN A 51 8.71 -11.58 5.42
C GLN A 51 8.22 -11.63 6.88
N GLU A 52 8.91 -12.39 7.73
CA GLU A 52 8.70 -12.31 9.18
C GLU A 52 9.36 -11.05 9.74
N LEU A 53 8.60 -10.26 10.49
CA LEU A 53 9.11 -9.11 11.23
C LEU A 53 8.60 -9.22 12.67
N ASP A 54 9.52 -9.13 13.65
CA ASP A 54 9.20 -9.20 15.09
C ASP A 54 8.36 -10.41 15.52
N GLY A 55 8.53 -11.57 14.86
CA GLY A 55 7.82 -12.81 15.18
C GLY A 55 6.40 -12.88 14.60
N GLU A 56 5.95 -11.88 13.84
CA GLU A 56 4.73 -11.92 13.05
C GLU A 56 5.06 -12.10 11.56
N THR A 57 4.48 -13.11 10.93
CA THR A 57 4.58 -13.31 9.48
C THR A 57 3.70 -12.29 8.77
N TYR A 58 4.29 -11.35 8.03
CA TYR A 58 3.49 -10.48 7.17
C TYR A 58 2.69 -11.31 6.17
N LEU A 59 1.46 -10.90 5.90
CA LEU A 59 0.65 -11.54 4.86
C LEU A 59 1.42 -11.53 3.54
N LYS A 60 1.56 -12.71 2.91
CA LYS A 60 2.18 -12.84 1.59
C LYS A 60 1.43 -11.97 0.60
N ALA A 61 2.03 -10.83 0.23
CA ALA A 61 1.45 -9.86 -0.68
C ALA A 61 1.90 -10.13 -2.12
N ASP A 62 1.04 -9.79 -3.08
CA ASP A 62 1.42 -9.78 -4.49
C ASP A 62 2.30 -8.54 -4.77
N ALA A 63 3.62 -8.74 -4.80
CA ALA A 63 4.60 -7.68 -5.00
C ALA A 63 4.42 -6.94 -6.33
N SER A 64 4.06 -7.66 -7.39
CA SER A 64 3.80 -7.05 -8.70
C SER A 64 2.60 -6.11 -8.65
N TRP A 65 1.54 -6.51 -7.93
CA TRP A 65 0.36 -5.71 -7.72
C TRP A 65 0.63 -4.48 -6.84
N PHE A 66 1.36 -4.67 -5.74
CA PHE A 66 1.83 -3.58 -4.87
C PHE A 66 2.61 -2.52 -5.67
N ARG A 67 3.65 -2.93 -6.39
CA ARG A 67 4.47 -2.04 -7.22
C ARG A 67 3.64 -1.28 -8.24
N SER A 68 2.68 -1.98 -8.87
CA SER A 68 1.78 -1.39 -9.86
C SER A 68 0.89 -0.30 -9.26
N ILE A 69 0.38 -0.49 -8.04
CA ILE A 69 -0.43 0.51 -7.34
C ILE A 69 0.44 1.73 -7.01
N VAL A 70 1.54 1.55 -6.26
CA VAL A 70 2.34 2.68 -5.76
C VAL A 70 2.92 3.49 -6.93
N SER A 71 3.47 2.82 -7.93
CA SER A 71 4.00 3.49 -9.13
C SER A 71 2.90 4.13 -9.97
N GLY A 72 1.70 3.52 -9.98
CA GLY A 72 0.52 4.05 -10.65
C GLY A 72 0.04 5.35 -10.05
N VAL A 73 -0.10 5.40 -8.73
CA VAL A 73 -0.52 6.59 -7.99
C VAL A 73 0.45 7.75 -8.25
N VAL A 74 1.76 7.51 -8.17
CA VAL A 74 2.77 8.56 -8.40
C VAL A 74 2.72 9.07 -9.84
N ARG A 75 2.60 8.16 -10.82
CA ARG A 75 2.49 8.54 -12.24
C ARG A 75 1.23 9.34 -12.54
N GLU A 76 0.13 9.02 -11.88
CA GLU A 76 -1.19 9.60 -12.18
C GLU A 76 -1.63 10.65 -11.16
N GLN A 77 -0.74 11.08 -10.27
CA GLN A 77 -1.06 11.99 -9.17
C GLN A 77 -1.69 13.30 -9.65
N THR A 78 -1.18 13.89 -10.73
CA THR A 78 -1.72 15.12 -11.33
C THR A 78 -3.12 14.96 -11.91
N ARG A 79 -3.56 13.73 -12.16
CA ARG A 79 -4.90 13.38 -12.63
C ARG A 79 -5.82 12.96 -11.48
N LEU A 80 -5.29 12.21 -10.52
CA LEU A 80 -6.03 11.68 -9.37
C LEU A 80 -6.37 12.79 -8.37
N ASP A 81 -5.41 13.64 -8.01
CA ASP A 81 -5.60 14.64 -6.95
C ASP A 81 -6.72 15.65 -7.27
N PRO A 82 -6.84 16.20 -8.50
CA PRO A 82 -7.98 17.05 -8.85
C PRO A 82 -9.32 16.32 -8.84
N LEU A 83 -9.33 15.04 -9.25
CA LEU A 83 -10.54 14.22 -9.26
C LEU A 83 -11.03 13.95 -7.83
N ILE A 84 -10.11 13.60 -6.91
CA ILE A 84 -10.43 13.47 -5.48
C ILE A 84 -10.90 14.82 -4.93
N GLY A 85 -10.20 15.91 -5.25
CA GLY A 85 -10.55 17.27 -4.81
C GLY A 85 -11.98 17.68 -5.22
N SER A 86 -12.41 17.33 -6.43
CA SER A 86 -13.76 17.62 -6.93
C SER A 86 -14.89 16.88 -6.19
N ALA A 87 -14.55 15.84 -5.43
CA ALA A 87 -15.50 15.09 -4.61
C ALA A 87 -15.56 15.58 -3.15
N LEU A 88 -14.71 16.53 -2.76
CA LEU A 88 -14.73 17.17 -1.44
C LEU A 88 -15.76 18.32 -1.42
N GLN A 89 -16.11 18.80 -0.22
CA GLN A 89 -16.96 19.99 -0.10
C GLN A 89 -16.29 21.21 -0.75
N ASP A 90 -17.13 22.12 -1.25
CA ASP A 90 -16.69 23.42 -1.73
C ASP A 90 -15.79 24.10 -0.68
N ASP A 91 -14.64 24.61 -1.13
CA ASP A 91 -13.55 25.19 -0.33
C ASP A 91 -12.67 24.23 0.50
N TRP A 92 -12.78 22.91 0.33
CA TRP A 92 -11.88 21.95 0.99
C TRP A 92 -10.70 21.54 0.10
N ALA A 93 -9.49 21.99 0.46
CA ALA A 93 -8.27 21.56 -0.21
C ALA A 93 -7.85 20.12 0.19
N LEU A 94 -7.41 19.32 -0.79
CA LEU A 94 -6.92 17.95 -0.57
C LEU A 94 -5.81 17.87 0.50
N SER A 95 -4.97 18.90 0.59
CA SER A 95 -3.88 19.01 1.58
C SER A 95 -4.37 19.04 3.04
N ARG A 96 -5.65 19.34 3.28
CA ARG A 96 -6.26 19.34 4.62
C ARG A 96 -6.68 17.95 5.10
N LEU A 97 -6.79 16.95 4.21
CA LEU A 97 -7.02 15.57 4.63
C LEU A 97 -5.79 15.03 5.35
N ASP A 98 -5.95 14.09 6.27
CA ASP A 98 -4.78 13.40 6.84
C ASP A 98 -4.08 12.53 5.79
N SER A 99 -2.80 12.27 6.01
CA SER A 99 -1.95 11.53 5.07
C SER A 99 -2.47 10.12 4.79
N THR A 100 -3.01 9.45 5.82
CA THR A 100 -3.56 8.09 5.69
C THR A 100 -4.81 8.09 4.80
N VAL A 101 -5.73 9.05 4.99
CA VAL A 101 -6.91 9.18 4.13
C VAL A 101 -6.50 9.53 2.70
N ARG A 102 -5.53 10.43 2.49
CA ARG A 102 -5.01 10.69 1.13
C ARG A 102 -4.44 9.43 0.49
N ALA A 103 -3.70 8.62 1.25
CA ALA A 103 -3.12 7.36 0.77
C ALA A 103 -4.19 6.30 0.46
N ILE A 104 -5.34 6.31 1.13
CA ILE A 104 -6.46 5.41 0.85
C ILE A 104 -7.25 5.85 -0.39
N LEU A 105 -7.41 7.17 -0.59
CA LEU A 105 -8.18 7.73 -1.71
C LEU A 105 -7.44 7.66 -3.05
N ARG A 106 -6.10 7.63 -3.02
CA ARG A 106 -5.23 7.50 -4.19
C ARG A 106 -5.04 6.03 -4.58
#